data_AF-F2TZF0-F1
#
_entry.id   AF-F2TZF0-F1
#
_cell.length_a   1.000
_cell.length_b   1.000
_cell.length_c   1.000
_cell.angle_alpha   90.00
_cell.angle_beta   90.00
_cell.angle_gamma   90.00
#
_symmetry.space_group_name_H-M   'P 1'
#
loop_
_entity.id
_entity.type
_entity.pdbx_description
1 polymer ?
#
loop_
_entity_poly.entity_id
_entity_poly.type
_entity_poly.pdbx_seq_one_letter_code
_entity_poly.pdbx_strand_id
1 'polypeptide(L)'
;MGGDDDTRTGGAGGGGGGGRAALWAHAVNSKAQLEAALAQGIVCIEADVLLSEGNVPILAHPPERTSDITVEDLLQALVAHEPPQQSHQKIVKLDFKDPAVVQPSLNLLDKFTASLSTWEVWLNADILKGPGGAAPLFDADAFVSQCKHHGTLSLGWTTSMYTFNFAYTMVMATEMIELCQAHELPTPPTFAMSACCARESPHAIAALMRHVHNATITLWGLVDDPLQTWANSLAQRYCGHVYIDCLQAPFTRRAAYAVLRALGVLTSHDTANADGDDDGDRDGDRCGAYRGSRARHAS
;
A
#
# COMPACT_ATOMS: atom_id res chain seq x y z
N MET A 1 -43.43 -22.60 -13.36
CA MET A 1 -43.98 -21.35 -12.80
C MET A 1 -43.21 -21.15 -11.50
N GLY A 2 -41.97 -20.62 -11.47
CA GLY A 2 -41.55 -19.25 -11.85
C GLY A 2 -42.26 -18.27 -10.91
N GLY A 3 -41.67 -17.57 -9.94
CA GLY A 3 -40.28 -17.26 -9.61
C GLY A 3 -40.16 -15.74 -9.51
N ASP A 4 -40.05 -15.18 -8.30
CA ASP A 4 -39.75 -13.77 -7.98
C ASP A 4 -38.83 -13.87 -6.73
N ASP A 5 -37.53 -13.59 -6.67
CA ASP A 5 -36.60 -12.59 -7.22
C ASP A 5 -36.99 -11.14 -6.92
N ASP A 6 -36.37 -10.60 -5.87
CA ASP A 6 -36.39 -9.18 -5.53
C ASP A 6 -34.95 -8.74 -5.22
N THR A 7 -34.11 -8.80 -6.24
CA THR A 7 -32.76 -8.23 -6.29
C THR A 7 -32.85 -6.76 -6.72
N ARG A 8 -32.85 -5.84 -5.74
CA ARG A 8 -32.83 -4.41 -6.02
C ARG A 8 -31.43 -3.94 -6.39
N THR A 9 -31.23 -3.81 -7.70
CA THR A 9 -30.09 -3.17 -8.36
C THR A 9 -30.17 -1.64 -8.22
N GLY A 10 -29.10 -1.02 -7.72
CA GLY A 10 -28.88 0.43 -7.76
C GLY A 10 -27.80 0.75 -8.80
N GLY A 11 -28.24 1.30 -9.93
CA GLY A 11 -27.47 1.45 -11.16
C GLY A 11 -26.37 2.51 -11.16
N ALA A 12 -25.56 2.38 -12.21
CA ALA A 12 -24.37 3.13 -12.54
C ALA A 12 -24.62 4.62 -12.84
N GLY A 13 -23.57 5.43 -12.61
CA GLY A 13 -23.49 6.80 -13.08
C GLY A 13 -22.04 7.23 -13.36
N GLY A 14 -21.71 7.39 -14.64
CA GLY A 14 -20.84 8.45 -15.16
C GLY A 14 -19.32 8.31 -14.99
N GLY A 15 -18.62 8.05 -16.09
CA GLY A 15 -17.17 8.01 -16.17
C GLY A 15 -16.49 9.39 -16.07
N GLY A 16 -15.27 9.34 -15.54
CA GLY A 16 -14.25 10.36 -15.57
C GLY A 16 -12.97 9.72 -15.06
N GLY A 17 -11.95 9.57 -15.92
CA GLY A 17 -10.68 8.93 -15.55
C GLY A 17 -10.01 9.69 -14.41
N GLY A 18 -10.07 9.12 -13.21
CA GLY A 18 -9.54 9.74 -12.00
C GLY A 18 -9.23 8.67 -10.96
N GLY A 19 -7.95 8.57 -10.60
CA GLY A 19 -7.41 7.75 -9.50
C GLY A 19 -7.61 6.24 -9.68
N ARG A 20 -6.53 5.46 -9.69
CA ARG A 20 -6.64 4.00 -9.56
C ARG A 20 -7.07 3.67 -8.14
N ALA A 21 -8.36 3.76 -7.83
CA ALA A 21 -8.92 3.15 -6.63
C ALA A 21 -8.81 1.64 -6.79
N ALA A 22 -7.64 1.09 -6.48
CA ALA A 22 -7.43 -0.33 -6.39
C ALA A 22 -8.34 -0.89 -5.30
N LEU A 23 -9.09 -1.95 -5.60
CA LEU A 23 -9.74 -2.76 -4.58
C LEU A 23 -8.63 -3.52 -3.84
N TRP A 24 -8.43 -3.17 -2.57
CA TRP A 24 -7.50 -3.85 -1.66
C TRP A 24 -8.25 -4.86 -0.80
N ALA A 25 -7.73 -6.08 -0.72
CA ALA A 25 -8.03 -7.01 0.37
C ALA A 25 -6.93 -6.87 1.41
N HIS A 26 -7.28 -6.28 2.55
CA HIS A 26 -6.37 -6.06 3.68
C HIS A 26 -6.34 -7.27 4.62
N ALA A 27 -5.16 -7.58 5.17
CA ALA A 27 -4.92 -8.61 6.17
C ALA A 27 -5.46 -10.00 5.77
N VAL A 28 -5.13 -10.44 4.56
CA VAL A 28 -5.53 -11.74 4.00
C VAL A 28 -4.66 -12.84 4.61
N ASN A 29 -5.00 -13.21 5.84
CA ASN A 29 -4.19 -14.07 6.72
C ASN A 29 -4.79 -15.47 6.94
N SER A 30 -5.74 -15.90 6.10
CA SER A 30 -6.34 -17.24 6.16
C SER A 30 -6.72 -17.73 4.77
N LYS A 31 -6.88 -19.06 4.62
CA LYS A 31 -7.36 -19.67 3.37
C LYS A 31 -8.71 -19.11 2.92
N ALA A 32 -9.63 -18.95 3.85
CA ALA A 32 -10.97 -18.42 3.57
C ALA A 32 -10.92 -16.96 3.07
N GLN A 33 -10.07 -16.12 3.66
CA GLN A 33 -9.89 -14.73 3.21
C GLN A 33 -9.27 -14.68 1.80
N LEU A 34 -8.30 -15.55 1.52
CA LEU A 34 -7.66 -15.60 0.21
C LEU A 34 -8.64 -16.04 -0.88
N GLU A 35 -9.43 -17.10 -0.62
CA GLU A 35 -10.48 -17.55 -1.54
C GLU A 35 -11.49 -16.44 -1.84
N ALA A 36 -11.94 -15.75 -0.79
CA ALA A 36 -12.87 -14.62 -0.94
C ALA A 36 -12.26 -13.47 -1.75
N ALA A 37 -10.98 -13.14 -1.52
CA ALA A 37 -10.30 -12.07 -2.24
C ALA A 37 -10.14 -12.38 -3.73
N LEU A 38 -9.75 -13.62 -4.06
CA LEU A 38 -9.60 -14.07 -5.44
C LEU A 38 -10.94 -14.12 -6.19
N ALA A 39 -12.03 -14.49 -5.52
CA ALA A 39 -13.36 -14.55 -6.12
C ALA A 39 -13.96 -13.16 -6.45
N GLN A 40 -13.60 -12.12 -5.69
CA GLN A 40 -14.19 -10.78 -5.81
C GLN A 40 -13.57 -9.89 -6.90
N GLY A 41 -12.60 -10.40 -7.67
CA GLY A 41 -11.92 -9.59 -8.70
C GLY A 41 -11.04 -8.48 -8.12
N ILE A 42 -10.63 -8.63 -6.85
CA ILE A 42 -9.73 -7.70 -6.15
C ILE A 42 -8.39 -7.61 -6.88
N VAL A 43 -7.84 -6.40 -6.95
CA VAL A 43 -6.61 -6.11 -7.70
C VAL A 43 -5.37 -6.05 -6.81
N CYS A 44 -5.51 -5.82 -5.51
CA CYS A 44 -4.40 -5.81 -4.56
C CYS A 44 -4.74 -6.70 -3.35
N ILE A 45 -3.86 -7.65 -3.04
CA ILE A 45 -3.96 -8.51 -1.86
C ILE A 45 -2.80 -8.16 -0.94
N GLU A 46 -3.09 -7.78 0.29
CA GLU A 46 -2.09 -7.57 1.34
C GLU A 46 -2.23 -8.68 2.38
N ALA A 47 -1.10 -9.25 2.80
CA ALA A 47 -1.04 -10.30 3.80
C ALA A 47 0.17 -10.09 4.73
N ASP A 48 -0.10 -10.24 6.03
CA ASP A 48 0.91 -10.11 7.07
C ASP A 48 1.77 -11.37 7.13
N VAL A 49 3.08 -11.25 7.15
CA VAL A 49 4.00 -12.38 7.10
C VAL A 49 4.83 -12.47 8.37
N LEU A 50 4.82 -13.63 9.01
CA LEU A 50 5.66 -13.94 10.16
C LEU A 50 6.17 -15.38 10.14
N LEU A 51 7.25 -15.61 10.90
CA LEU A 51 7.82 -16.94 11.05
C LEU A 51 7.07 -17.67 12.16
N SER A 52 6.49 -18.81 11.83
CA SER A 52 5.90 -19.72 12.83
C SER A 52 6.99 -20.35 13.70
N GLU A 53 6.60 -20.94 14.84
CA GLU A 53 7.52 -21.68 15.72
C GLU A 53 8.22 -22.85 15.00
N GLY A 54 7.61 -23.39 13.94
CA GLY A 54 8.17 -24.44 13.09
C GLY A 54 9.13 -23.94 12.01
N ASN A 55 9.54 -22.66 12.03
CA ASN A 55 10.34 -22.01 10.99
C ASN A 55 9.69 -21.99 9.60
N VAL A 56 8.35 -21.97 9.55
CA VAL A 56 7.58 -21.88 8.31
C VAL A 56 7.04 -20.45 8.16
N PRO A 57 7.25 -19.78 7.01
CA PRO A 57 6.60 -18.51 6.70
C PRO A 57 5.08 -18.69 6.58
N ILE A 58 4.35 -18.01 7.46
CA ILE A 58 2.89 -18.07 7.53
C ILE A 58 2.27 -16.70 7.37
N LEU A 59 0.99 -16.66 6.95
CA LEU A 59 0.24 -15.41 6.91
C LEU A 59 -0.49 -15.21 8.23
N ALA A 60 -0.05 -14.25 9.03
CA ALA A 60 -0.63 -13.94 10.33
C ALA A 60 -0.19 -12.55 10.80
N HIS A 61 -1.07 -11.88 11.54
CA HIS A 61 -0.75 -10.62 12.20
C HIS A 61 -0.52 -10.86 13.70
N PRO A 62 0.55 -10.31 14.31
CA PRO A 62 0.74 -10.38 15.77
C PRO A 62 -0.50 -9.91 16.56
N PRO A 63 -0.85 -10.55 17.69
CA PRO A 63 -0.06 -11.53 18.43
C PRO A 63 -0.18 -12.97 17.92
N GLU A 64 -0.97 -13.22 16.87
CA GLU A 64 -1.09 -14.57 16.32
C GLU A 64 0.27 -15.07 15.79
N ARG A 65 0.59 -16.33 16.07
CA ARG A 65 1.84 -17.00 15.65
C ARG A 65 1.58 -18.31 14.92
N THR A 66 0.32 -18.58 14.62
CA THR A 66 -0.15 -19.74 13.87
C THR A 66 -1.14 -19.26 12.80
N SER A 67 -1.27 -20.05 11.73
CA SER A 67 -2.20 -19.77 10.64
C SER A 67 -2.54 -21.06 9.91
N ASP A 68 -3.71 -21.09 9.25
CA ASP A 68 -4.10 -22.18 8.36
C ASP A 68 -3.52 -22.05 6.94
N ILE A 69 -2.81 -20.95 6.67
CA ILE A 69 -2.21 -20.62 5.39
C ILE A 69 -0.73 -20.22 5.53
N THR A 70 0.09 -20.72 4.61
CA THR A 70 1.51 -20.37 4.48
C THR A 70 1.74 -19.35 3.36
N VAL A 71 2.93 -18.74 3.32
CA VAL A 71 3.35 -17.94 2.15
C VAL A 71 3.39 -18.82 0.90
N GLU A 72 3.80 -20.07 1.01
CA GLU A 72 3.82 -20.99 -0.14
C GLU A 72 2.41 -21.29 -0.66
N ASP A 73 1.44 -21.54 0.23
CA ASP A 73 0.02 -21.72 -0.14
C ASP A 73 -0.52 -20.49 -0.89
N LEU A 74 -0.21 -19.29 -0.42
CA LEU A 74 -0.56 -18.04 -1.10
C LEU A 74 0.00 -18.02 -2.52
N LEU A 75 1.32 -18.18 -2.68
CA LEU A 75 1.96 -18.11 -3.99
C LEU A 75 1.42 -19.17 -4.95
N GLN A 76 1.17 -20.40 -4.48
CA GLN A 76 0.54 -21.46 -5.28
C GLN A 76 -0.87 -21.06 -5.74
N ALA A 77 -1.68 -20.49 -4.85
CA ALA A 77 -3.02 -20.03 -5.19
C ALA A 77 -3.00 -18.86 -6.20
N LEU A 78 -2.06 -17.92 -6.07
CA LEU A 78 -1.89 -16.81 -7.01
C LEU A 78 -1.49 -17.30 -8.41
N VAL A 79 -0.60 -18.30 -8.50
CA VAL A 79 -0.22 -18.94 -9.77
C VAL A 79 -1.38 -19.72 -10.37
N ALA A 80 -2.16 -20.43 -9.55
CA ALA A 80 -3.34 -21.15 -10.03
C ALA A 80 -4.45 -20.20 -10.51
N HIS A 81 -4.51 -19.01 -9.92
CA HIS A 81 -5.48 -17.96 -10.25
C HIS A 81 -4.93 -17.01 -11.31
N GLU A 82 -4.58 -17.53 -12.49
CA GLU A 82 -4.27 -16.69 -13.65
C GLU A 82 -5.58 -16.07 -14.20
N PRO A 83 -5.73 -14.74 -14.14
CA PRO A 83 -6.91 -14.09 -14.70
C PRO A 83 -6.90 -14.17 -16.24
N PRO A 84 -8.08 -14.07 -16.90
CA PRO A 84 -8.17 -14.07 -18.36
C PRO A 84 -7.26 -13.02 -19.00
N GLN A 85 -6.68 -13.33 -20.16
CA GLN A 85 -5.87 -12.39 -20.96
C GLN A 85 -6.66 -11.11 -21.26
N GLN A 86 -6.49 -10.08 -20.42
CA GLN A 86 -6.97 -8.68 -20.50
C GLN A 86 -7.19 -8.06 -19.11
N SER A 87 -7.00 -8.80 -18.01
CA SER A 87 -7.08 -8.21 -16.67
C SER A 87 -5.96 -7.21 -16.40
N HIS A 88 -6.27 -6.18 -15.62
CA HIS A 88 -5.27 -5.28 -15.05
C HIS A 88 -4.22 -6.07 -14.24
N GLN A 89 -2.98 -5.59 -14.23
CA GLN A 89 -1.91 -6.11 -13.37
C GLN A 89 -2.38 -6.12 -11.91
N LYS A 90 -2.23 -7.26 -11.24
CA LYS A 90 -2.60 -7.43 -9.83
C LYS A 90 -1.37 -7.24 -8.95
N ILE A 91 -1.57 -6.86 -7.69
CA ILE A 91 -0.51 -6.68 -6.70
C ILE A 91 -0.71 -7.70 -5.58
N VAL A 92 0.36 -8.35 -5.16
CA VAL A 92 0.44 -9.06 -3.88
C VAL A 92 1.47 -8.33 -3.01
N LYS A 93 1.03 -7.81 -1.87
CA LYS A 93 1.84 -7.10 -0.89
C LYS A 93 2.07 -8.01 0.32
N LEU A 94 3.33 -8.40 0.54
CA LEU A 94 3.75 -9.15 1.70
C LEU A 94 4.20 -8.17 2.79
N ASP A 95 3.42 -8.04 3.85
CA ASP A 95 3.68 -7.15 4.98
C ASP A 95 4.44 -7.89 6.08
N PHE A 96 5.76 -7.80 6.04
CA PHE A 96 6.64 -8.49 6.99
C PHE A 96 6.50 -7.91 8.39
N LYS A 97 6.13 -8.77 9.35
CA LYS A 97 6.02 -8.43 10.79
C LYS A 97 7.17 -8.98 11.63
N ASP A 98 8.02 -9.82 11.04
CA ASP A 98 9.14 -10.47 11.70
C ASP A 98 10.39 -10.47 10.79
N PRO A 99 11.52 -9.86 11.20
CA PRO A 99 12.75 -9.88 10.39
C PRO A 99 13.23 -11.29 10.01
N ALA A 100 13.00 -12.29 10.88
CA ALA A 100 13.47 -13.66 10.64
C ALA A 100 12.74 -14.36 9.48
N VAL A 101 11.56 -13.87 9.06
CA VAL A 101 10.76 -14.47 7.99
C VAL A 101 11.11 -13.95 6.60
N VAL A 102 11.87 -12.85 6.50
CA VAL A 102 12.18 -12.18 5.22
C VAL A 102 12.90 -13.15 4.29
N GLN A 103 14.10 -13.61 4.66
CA GLN A 103 14.88 -14.49 3.79
C GLN A 103 14.17 -15.81 3.43
N PRO A 104 13.52 -16.53 4.37
CA PRO A 104 12.70 -17.68 4.03
C PRO A 104 11.59 -17.39 3.00
N SER A 105 10.95 -16.22 3.07
CA SER A 105 9.91 -15.82 2.13
C SER A 105 10.47 -15.43 0.76
N LEU A 106 11.61 -14.74 0.72
CA LEU A 106 12.32 -14.44 -0.53
C LEU A 106 12.72 -15.73 -1.26
N ASN A 107 13.21 -16.73 -0.53
CA ASN A 107 13.54 -18.04 -1.09
C ASN A 107 12.32 -18.75 -1.70
N LEU A 108 11.11 -18.49 -1.18
CA LEU A 108 9.87 -18.98 -1.79
C LEU A 108 9.56 -18.17 -3.05
N LEU A 109 9.58 -16.84 -2.99
CA LEU A 109 9.33 -15.97 -4.15
C LEU A 109 10.22 -16.32 -5.35
N ASP A 110 11.50 -16.61 -5.14
CA ASP A 110 12.41 -17.01 -6.20
C ASP A 110 11.97 -18.28 -6.94
N LYS A 111 11.34 -19.23 -6.24
CA LYS A 111 10.79 -20.46 -6.84
C LYS A 111 9.56 -20.18 -7.71
N PHE A 112 8.79 -19.14 -7.40
CA PHE A 112 7.54 -18.80 -8.08
C PHE A 112 7.68 -17.64 -9.07
N THR A 113 8.80 -16.92 -9.09
CA THR A 113 8.99 -15.67 -9.86
C THR A 113 8.60 -15.81 -11.34
N ALA A 114 9.00 -16.90 -12.00
CA ALA A 114 8.68 -17.13 -13.40
C ALA A 114 7.18 -17.37 -13.66
N SER A 115 6.44 -17.84 -12.65
CA SER A 115 5.03 -18.19 -12.73
C SER A 115 4.10 -17.06 -12.28
N LEU A 116 4.60 -16.05 -11.56
CA LEU A 116 3.83 -14.90 -11.06
C LEU A 116 3.66 -13.80 -12.12
N SER A 117 3.57 -14.15 -13.41
CA SER A 117 3.66 -13.19 -14.52
C SER A 117 2.57 -12.09 -14.52
N THR A 118 1.44 -12.33 -13.87
CA THR A 118 0.32 -11.38 -13.73
C THR A 118 0.29 -10.61 -12.42
N TRP A 119 1.17 -10.98 -11.48
CA TRP A 119 1.22 -10.45 -10.12
C TRP A 119 2.50 -9.64 -9.90
N GLU A 120 2.35 -8.38 -9.55
CA GLU A 120 3.43 -7.57 -9.03
C GLU A 120 3.61 -7.86 -7.54
N VAL A 121 4.81 -8.27 -7.15
CA VAL A 121 5.14 -8.54 -5.75
C VAL A 121 5.62 -7.25 -5.09
N TRP A 122 4.97 -6.89 -4.00
CA TRP A 122 5.32 -5.78 -3.13
C TRP A 122 5.84 -6.30 -1.80
N LEU A 123 6.97 -5.78 -1.34
CA LEU A 123 7.63 -6.21 -0.11
C LEU A 123 7.56 -5.07 0.90
N ASN A 124 6.71 -5.23 1.90
CA ASN A 124 6.40 -4.19 2.88
C ASN A 124 7.02 -4.49 4.25
N ALA A 125 7.57 -3.45 4.88
CA ALA A 125 7.90 -3.48 6.30
C ALA A 125 7.97 -2.06 6.86
N ASP A 126 7.69 -1.92 8.16
CA ASP A 126 7.96 -0.71 8.92
C ASP A 126 9.42 -0.70 9.37
N ILE A 127 10.26 -0.02 8.60
CA ILE A 127 11.73 -0.07 8.74
C ILE A 127 12.33 1.19 9.37
N LEU A 128 11.57 2.30 9.41
CA LEU A 128 11.98 3.55 10.06
C LEU A 128 11.01 3.94 11.16
N LYS A 129 11.45 4.82 12.06
CA LYS A 129 10.59 5.32 13.14
C LYS A 129 9.73 6.48 12.66
N GLY A 130 8.42 6.37 12.78
CA GLY A 130 7.45 7.40 12.38
C GLY A 130 6.79 8.11 13.56
N PRO A 131 5.72 8.87 13.28
CA PRO A 131 4.99 9.64 14.28
C PRO A 131 4.47 8.77 15.42
N GLY A 132 4.98 9.03 16.63
CA GLY A 132 4.63 8.29 17.84
C GLY A 132 5.06 6.81 17.87
N GLY A 133 5.71 6.31 16.81
CA GLY A 133 6.09 4.91 16.68
C GLY A 133 7.15 4.48 17.70
N ALA A 134 7.19 3.18 17.99
CA ALA A 134 8.32 2.55 18.67
C ALA A 134 9.52 2.44 17.73
N ALA A 135 10.68 2.01 18.24
CA ALA A 135 11.78 1.63 17.36
C ALA A 135 11.33 0.48 16.42
N PRO A 136 11.67 0.52 15.12
CA PRO A 136 11.35 -0.57 14.20
C PRO A 136 12.04 -1.86 14.62
N LEU A 137 11.41 -3.00 14.34
CA LEU A 137 12.01 -4.31 14.53
C LEU A 137 13.05 -4.64 13.45
N PHE A 138 12.88 -4.04 12.28
CA PHE A 138 13.72 -4.25 11.12
C PHE A 138 14.91 -3.31 11.14
N ASP A 139 16.08 -3.85 10.76
CA ASP A 139 17.19 -3.02 10.31
C ASP A 139 16.92 -2.57 8.87
N ALA A 140 16.92 -1.25 8.65
CA ALA A 140 16.49 -0.65 7.39
C ALA A 140 17.40 -1.05 6.22
N ASP A 141 18.71 -0.93 6.39
CA ASP A 141 19.71 -1.28 5.38
C ASP A 141 19.66 -2.76 5.02
N ALA A 142 19.53 -3.64 6.02
CA ALA A 142 19.44 -5.08 5.83
C ALA A 142 18.16 -5.46 5.08
N PHE A 143 17.01 -4.86 5.42
CA PHE A 143 15.75 -5.14 4.74
C PHE A 143 15.80 -4.71 3.27
N VAL A 144 16.24 -3.47 3.00
CA VAL A 144 16.34 -2.95 1.62
C VAL A 144 17.32 -3.79 0.80
N SER A 145 18.49 -4.11 1.35
CA SER A 145 19.51 -4.91 0.66
C SER A 145 18.99 -6.30 0.27
N GLN A 146 18.26 -6.97 1.17
CA GLN A 146 17.67 -8.28 0.91
C GLN A 146 16.55 -8.21 -0.14
N CYS A 147 15.66 -7.22 -0.04
CA CYS A 147 14.40 -7.22 -0.78
C CYS A 147 14.48 -6.55 -2.16
N LYS A 148 15.41 -5.62 -2.41
CA LYS A 148 15.36 -4.70 -3.57
C LYS A 148 15.32 -5.37 -4.94
N HIS A 149 15.75 -6.62 -5.07
CA HIS A 149 15.74 -7.36 -6.33
C HIS A 149 14.58 -8.36 -6.49
N HIS A 150 13.70 -8.46 -5.49
CA HIS A 150 12.61 -9.45 -5.47
C HIS A 150 11.22 -8.83 -5.73
N GLY A 151 11.11 -7.50 -5.86
CA GLY A 151 9.85 -6.83 -6.12
C GLY A 151 9.90 -5.32 -5.92
N THR A 152 8.72 -4.69 -5.90
CA THR A 152 8.56 -3.28 -5.52
C THR A 152 8.65 -3.16 -4.01
N LEU A 153 9.51 -2.27 -3.52
CA LEU A 153 9.61 -2.02 -2.08
C LEU A 153 8.46 -1.12 -1.61
N SER A 154 7.75 -1.55 -0.57
CA SER A 154 6.73 -0.77 0.13
C SER A 154 7.26 -0.37 1.50
N LEU A 155 7.94 0.77 1.57
CA LEU A 155 8.72 1.16 2.75
C LEU A 155 7.86 1.96 3.72
N GLY A 156 7.70 1.44 4.94
CA GLY A 156 6.86 2.01 5.98
C GLY A 156 7.63 2.59 7.15
N TRP A 157 6.89 3.22 8.05
CA TRP A 157 7.37 3.68 9.34
C TRP A 157 6.49 3.10 10.45
N THR A 158 7.10 2.76 11.58
CA THR A 158 6.32 2.48 12.79
C THR A 158 5.53 3.72 13.18
N THR A 159 4.24 3.57 13.50
CA THR A 159 3.39 4.69 13.92
C THR A 159 2.58 4.34 15.16
N SER A 160 2.14 5.35 15.90
CA SER A 160 1.23 5.16 17.03
C SER A 160 0.12 6.20 17.01
N MET A 161 -1.12 5.73 17.08
CA MET A 161 -2.29 6.59 17.17
C MET A 161 -2.52 7.18 18.58
N TYR A 162 -1.70 6.80 19.56
CA TYR A 162 -1.82 7.25 20.95
C TYR A 162 -1.03 8.52 21.27
N THR A 163 -0.39 9.13 20.27
CA THR A 163 0.45 10.32 20.48
C THR A 163 -0.21 11.57 19.90
N PHE A 164 0.04 12.73 20.51
CA PHE A 164 -0.50 14.01 20.08
C PHE A 164 0.16 14.56 18.80
N ASN A 165 1.30 13.99 18.38
CA ASN A 165 2.01 14.41 17.18
C ASN A 165 1.75 13.43 16.04
N PHE A 166 0.84 13.79 15.15
CA PHE A 166 0.37 12.93 14.06
C PHE A 166 1.18 13.10 12.78
N ALA A 167 2.04 14.12 12.63
CA ALA A 167 2.67 14.41 11.35
C ALA A 167 4.04 13.74 11.16
N TYR A 168 4.27 13.18 9.97
CA TYR A 168 5.61 12.83 9.49
C TYR A 168 6.43 14.11 9.36
N THR A 169 7.54 14.17 10.08
CA THR A 169 8.44 15.32 10.04
C THR A 169 9.31 15.28 8.78
N MET A 170 9.88 16.41 8.41
CA MET A 170 10.87 16.45 7.32
C MET A 170 12.08 15.58 7.61
N VAL A 171 12.48 15.42 8.88
CA VAL A 171 13.57 14.51 9.26
C VAL A 171 13.21 13.06 8.90
N MET A 172 12.00 12.60 9.24
CA MET A 172 11.54 11.26 8.89
C MET A 172 11.48 11.02 7.38
N ALA A 173 11.10 12.06 6.61
CA ALA A 173 11.09 11.99 5.15
C ALA A 173 12.51 11.93 4.58
N THR A 174 13.41 12.78 5.06
CA THR A 174 14.81 12.82 4.63
C THR A 174 15.52 11.50 4.91
N GLU A 175 15.33 10.90 6.09
CA GLU A 175 15.91 9.58 6.40
C GLU A 175 15.50 8.50 5.38
N MET A 176 14.23 8.48 4.99
CA MET A 176 13.74 7.54 3.97
C MET A 176 14.31 7.85 2.57
N ILE A 177 14.41 9.13 2.21
CA ILE A 177 15.00 9.57 0.92
C ILE A 177 16.46 9.14 0.84
N GLU A 178 17.25 9.43 1.88
CA GLU A 178 18.67 9.09 1.96
C GLU A 178 18.88 7.57 1.88
N LEU A 179 18.04 6.78 2.58
CA LEU A 179 18.06 5.33 2.48
C LEU A 179 17.81 4.85 1.04
N CYS A 180 16.78 5.37 0.37
CA CYS A 180 16.49 5.00 -1.02
C CYS A 180 17.65 5.34 -1.97
N GLN A 181 18.26 6.51 -1.80
CA GLN A 181 19.38 6.96 -2.62
C GLN A 181 20.65 6.14 -2.38
N ALA A 182 20.96 5.80 -1.12
CA ALA A 182 22.12 5.01 -0.77
C ALA A 182 22.07 3.58 -1.34
N HIS A 183 20.88 3.00 -1.47
CA HIS A 183 20.70 1.62 -1.94
C HIS A 183 20.51 1.46 -3.45
N GLU A 184 20.39 2.56 -4.19
CA GLU A 184 20.17 2.58 -5.64
C GLU A 184 19.05 1.61 -6.08
N LEU A 185 17.82 1.88 -5.63
CA LEU A 185 16.69 0.98 -5.84
C LEU A 185 16.45 0.71 -7.34
N PRO A 186 16.37 -0.57 -7.78
CA PRO A 186 16.21 -0.92 -9.19
C PRO A 186 14.79 -0.67 -9.71
N THR A 187 13.81 -0.59 -8.80
CA THR A 187 12.41 -0.29 -9.05
C THR A 187 11.97 0.89 -8.18
N PRO A 188 11.06 1.76 -8.66
CA PRO A 188 10.52 2.84 -7.83
C PRO A 188 9.77 2.27 -6.62
N PRO A 189 10.05 2.75 -5.39
CA PRO A 189 9.33 2.27 -4.21
C PRO A 189 7.94 2.89 -4.10
N THR A 190 7.11 2.30 -3.25
CA THR A 190 5.98 3.00 -2.62
C THR A 190 6.32 3.31 -1.16
N PHE A 191 5.89 4.46 -0.66
CA PHE A 191 5.99 4.81 0.76
C PHE A 191 4.66 4.49 1.46
N ALA A 192 4.68 3.54 2.40
CA ALA A 192 3.51 3.11 3.16
C ALA A 192 3.27 4.07 4.33
N MET A 193 2.35 5.02 4.13
CA MET A 193 2.06 6.08 5.09
C MET A 193 0.69 5.88 5.73
N SER A 194 0.62 6.01 7.06
CA SER A 194 -0.66 6.06 7.76
C SER A 194 -1.46 7.25 7.24
N ALA A 195 -2.69 7.03 6.79
CA ALA A 195 -3.52 8.04 6.15
C ALA A 195 -3.75 9.25 7.05
N CYS A 196 -4.01 9.02 8.35
CA CYS A 196 -4.22 10.11 9.30
C CYS A 196 -2.96 10.96 9.49
N CYS A 197 -1.79 10.31 9.51
CA CYS A 197 -0.53 11.00 9.70
C CYS A 197 -0.14 11.76 8.43
N ALA A 198 -0.30 11.13 7.27
CA ALA A 198 -0.02 11.68 5.95
C ALA A 198 -0.83 12.96 5.69
N ARG A 199 -2.09 13.02 6.13
CA ARG A 199 -2.94 14.22 6.01
C ARG A 199 -2.30 15.47 6.61
N GLU A 200 -1.64 15.31 7.74
CA GLU A 200 -0.98 16.39 8.45
C GLU A 200 0.47 16.63 7.96
N SER A 201 0.88 15.97 6.85
CA SER A 201 2.29 15.92 6.40
C SER A 201 2.51 16.34 4.94
N PRO A 202 1.93 17.44 4.43
CA PRO A 202 2.03 17.81 3.02
C PRO A 202 3.47 18.02 2.54
N HIS A 203 4.33 18.61 3.38
CA HIS A 203 5.74 18.84 3.04
C HIS A 203 6.55 17.55 2.93
N ALA A 204 6.32 16.58 3.83
CA ALA A 204 6.97 15.28 3.78
C ALA A 204 6.58 14.51 2.50
N ILE A 205 5.29 14.49 2.15
CA ILE A 205 4.80 13.88 0.91
C ILE A 205 5.47 14.53 -0.31
N ALA A 206 5.45 15.87 -0.38
CA ALA A 206 6.07 16.59 -1.49
C ALA A 206 7.57 16.31 -1.62
N ALA A 207 8.29 16.20 -0.49
CA ALA A 207 9.71 15.87 -0.48
C ALA A 207 9.98 14.45 -0.99
N LEU A 208 9.26 13.44 -0.49
CA LEU A 208 9.37 12.05 -0.93
C LEU A 208 9.15 11.94 -2.45
N MET A 209 8.07 12.53 -2.94
CA MET A 209 7.69 12.51 -4.36
C MET A 209 8.67 13.27 -5.27
N ARG A 210 9.33 14.30 -4.75
CA ARG A 210 10.31 15.11 -5.51
C ARG A 210 11.67 14.44 -5.58
N HIS A 211 12.13 13.84 -4.49
CA HIS A 211 13.51 13.38 -4.35
C HIS A 211 13.71 11.89 -4.63
N VAL A 212 12.63 11.11 -4.69
CA VAL A 212 12.68 9.69 -5.10
C VAL A 212 11.89 9.52 -6.40
N HIS A 213 12.64 9.35 -7.49
CA HIS A 213 12.09 9.36 -8.84
C HIS A 213 11.04 8.26 -9.05
N ASN A 214 9.89 8.63 -9.61
CA ASN A 214 8.74 7.75 -9.88
C ASN A 214 8.18 7.01 -8.66
N ALA A 215 8.53 7.43 -7.44
CA ALA A 215 7.96 6.84 -6.24
C ALA A 215 6.43 7.01 -6.21
N THR A 216 5.80 6.18 -5.40
CA THR A 216 4.36 6.27 -5.13
C THR A 216 4.12 6.34 -3.61
N ILE A 217 2.91 6.72 -3.22
CA ILE A 217 2.45 6.70 -1.83
C ILE A 217 1.38 5.62 -1.70
N THR A 218 1.46 4.79 -0.67
CA THR A 218 0.38 3.89 -0.28
C THR A 218 -0.17 4.36 1.05
N LEU A 219 -1.38 4.91 1.03
CA LEU A 219 -2.08 5.35 2.23
C LEU A 219 -2.76 4.16 2.89
N TRP A 220 -2.52 3.95 4.19
CA TRP A 220 -3.12 2.85 4.94
C TRP A 220 -3.80 3.28 6.23
N GLY A 221 -4.69 2.41 6.74
CA GLY A 221 -5.30 2.54 8.06
C GLY A 221 -6.80 2.79 8.03
N LEU A 222 -7.35 3.04 9.22
CA LEU A 222 -8.78 3.33 9.38
C LEU A 222 -9.07 4.78 9.01
N VAL A 223 -10.06 4.96 8.14
CA VAL A 223 -10.49 6.28 7.67
C VAL A 223 -11.96 6.54 7.95
N ASP A 224 -12.30 7.78 8.23
CA ASP A 224 -13.68 8.27 8.17
C ASP A 224 -13.92 9.02 6.85
N ASP A 225 -15.16 9.47 6.63
CA ASP A 225 -15.56 10.07 5.36
C ASP A 225 -14.69 11.31 4.99
N PRO A 226 -14.35 12.23 5.92
CA PRO A 226 -13.42 13.33 5.63
C PRO A 226 -12.01 12.85 5.24
N LEU A 227 -11.43 11.90 5.98
CA LEU A 227 -10.09 11.41 5.69
C LEU A 227 -10.05 10.62 4.37
N GLN A 228 -11.09 9.86 4.07
CA GLN A 228 -11.26 9.17 2.79
C GLN A 228 -11.36 10.17 1.63
N THR A 229 -12.12 11.26 1.81
CA THR A 229 -12.26 12.32 0.80
C THR A 229 -10.92 12.98 0.52
N TRP A 230 -10.16 13.27 1.57
CA TRP A 230 -8.79 13.79 1.44
C TRP A 230 -7.88 12.80 0.68
N ALA A 231 -7.88 11.52 1.04
CA ALA A 231 -7.06 10.50 0.38
C ALA A 231 -7.38 10.42 -1.13
N ASN A 232 -8.67 10.48 -1.48
CA ASN A 232 -9.11 10.51 -2.89
C ASN A 232 -8.63 11.77 -3.61
N SER A 233 -8.68 12.94 -2.96
CA SER A 233 -8.18 14.19 -3.54
C SER A 233 -6.66 14.17 -3.77
N LEU A 234 -5.91 13.54 -2.86
CA LEU A 234 -4.47 13.35 -3.00
C LEU A 234 -4.18 12.44 -4.20
N ALA A 235 -4.93 11.35 -4.36
CA ALA A 235 -4.77 10.44 -5.49
C ALA A 235 -5.14 11.06 -6.85
N GLN A 236 -6.09 12.00 -6.87
CA GLN A 236 -6.39 12.80 -8.05
C GLN A 236 -5.27 13.78 -8.38
N ARG A 237 -4.71 14.46 -7.36
CA ARG A 237 -3.58 15.39 -7.52
C ARG A 237 -2.34 14.70 -8.05
N TYR A 238 -2.02 13.52 -7.51
CA TYR A 238 -0.87 12.70 -7.88
C TYR A 238 -1.33 11.50 -8.72
N CYS A 239 -1.99 11.77 -9.85
CA CYS A 239 -2.63 10.78 -10.70
C CYS A 239 -1.71 9.59 -11.04
N GLY A 240 -2.05 8.40 -10.54
CA GLY A 240 -1.29 7.17 -10.78
C GLY A 240 -0.14 6.91 -9.79
N HIS A 241 0.10 7.82 -8.86
CA HIS A 241 1.18 7.72 -7.86
C HIS A 241 0.68 7.57 -6.41
N VAL A 242 -0.62 7.37 -6.20
CA VAL A 242 -1.19 7.13 -4.86
C VAL A 242 -2.10 5.91 -4.90
N TYR A 243 -1.83 4.97 -4.00
CA TYR A 243 -2.66 3.82 -3.69
C TYR A 243 -3.36 4.05 -2.35
N ILE A 244 -4.61 3.59 -2.23
CA ILE A 244 -5.43 3.78 -1.04
C ILE A 244 -5.81 2.40 -0.49
N ASP A 245 -5.05 1.92 0.48
CA ASP A 245 -5.24 0.68 1.24
C ASP A 245 -5.90 1.00 2.59
N CYS A 246 -7.07 1.64 2.55
CA CYS A 246 -7.75 2.15 3.74
C CYS A 246 -9.06 1.40 3.97
N LEU A 247 -9.37 1.16 5.24
CA LEU A 247 -10.65 0.59 5.65
C LEU A 247 -11.52 1.64 6.33
N GLN A 248 -12.82 1.63 6.03
CA GLN A 248 -13.77 2.51 6.71
C GLN A 248 -13.83 2.17 8.21
N ALA A 249 -13.62 3.19 9.04
CA ALA A 249 -13.67 3.05 10.48
C ALA A 249 -15.09 2.63 10.92
N PRO A 250 -15.21 1.74 11.92
CA PRO A 250 -16.51 1.39 12.49
C PRO A 250 -17.26 2.64 12.96
N PHE A 251 -18.59 2.60 12.92
CA PHE A 251 -19.44 3.75 13.28
C PHE A 251 -19.07 4.36 14.65
N THR A 252 -18.75 3.52 15.64
CA THR A 252 -18.35 3.96 16.98
C THR A 252 -17.08 4.82 16.98
N ARG A 253 -16.07 4.46 16.17
CA ARG A 253 -14.86 5.28 16.00
C ARG A 253 -15.13 6.55 15.19
N ARG A 254 -15.95 6.48 14.13
CA ARG A 254 -16.32 7.66 13.34
C ARG A 254 -17.05 8.70 14.19
N ALA A 255 -17.97 8.26 15.06
CA ALA A 255 -18.66 9.13 16.02
C ALA A 255 -17.67 9.78 17.01
N ALA A 256 -16.71 9.03 17.53
CA ALA A 256 -15.66 9.57 18.41
C ALA A 256 -14.78 10.60 17.68
N TYR A 257 -14.34 10.33 16.45
CA TYR A 257 -13.57 11.29 15.64
C TYR A 257 -14.36 12.56 15.32
N ALA A 258 -15.66 12.44 15.06
CA ALA A 258 -16.54 13.59 14.85
C ALA A 258 -16.62 14.48 16.11
N VAL A 259 -16.75 13.86 17.30
CA VAL A 259 -16.74 14.60 18.57
C VAL A 259 -15.39 15.27 18.81
N LEU A 260 -14.27 14.56 18.60
CA LEU A 260 -12.94 15.13 18.79
C LEU A 260 -12.64 16.30 17.83
N ARG A 261 -13.14 16.24 16.59
CA ARG A 261 -13.10 17.37 15.65
C ARG A 261 -13.96 18.54 16.12
N ALA A 262 -15.19 18.27 16.56
CA ALA A 262 -16.07 19.31 17.10
C ALA A 262 -15.47 20.01 18.33
N LEU A 263 -14.64 19.29 19.10
CA LEU A 263 -13.90 19.83 20.25
C LEU A 263 -12.57 20.50 19.87
N GLY A 264 -12.22 20.58 18.58
CA GLY A 264 -10.97 21.18 18.11
C GLY A 264 -9.71 20.37 18.45
N VAL A 265 -9.86 19.13 18.92
CA VAL A 265 -8.73 18.23 19.26
C VAL A 265 -8.14 17.61 18.00
N LEU A 266 -8.97 17.37 16.99
CA LEU A 266 -8.54 16.97 15.66
C LEU A 266 -8.77 18.16 14.71
N THR A 267 -7.73 18.56 13.98
CA THR A 267 -7.83 19.65 13.01
C THR A 267 -8.76 19.25 11.86
N SER A 268 -9.69 20.14 11.53
CA SER A 268 -10.41 20.16 10.27
C SER A 268 -9.62 21.04 9.31
N HIS A 269 -8.54 20.52 8.73
CA HIS A 269 -7.92 21.22 7.61
C HIS A 269 -8.79 20.98 6.37
N ASP A 270 -9.75 21.89 6.15
CA ASP A 270 -10.29 22.11 4.82
C ASP A 270 -9.12 22.59 3.95
N THR A 271 -8.72 21.75 3.00
CA THR A 271 -7.68 22.07 2.02
C THR A 271 -8.23 23.11 1.04
N ALA A 272 -8.28 24.37 1.45
CA ALA A 272 -8.60 25.50 0.58
C ALA A 272 -7.46 26.51 0.44
N ASN A 273 -6.37 26.42 1.22
CA ASN A 273 -5.25 27.36 1.12
C ASN A 273 -3.91 26.60 1.19
N ALA A 274 -3.44 26.12 0.05
CA ALA A 274 -2.02 25.82 -0.19
C ALA A 274 -1.58 26.38 -1.57
N ASP A 275 -2.33 27.36 -2.10
CA ASP A 275 -1.92 28.15 -3.26
C ASP A 275 -1.21 29.40 -2.73
N GLY A 276 0.11 29.32 -2.66
CA GLY A 276 0.94 30.40 -2.17
C GLY A 276 2.36 29.93 -1.94
N ASP A 277 3.01 29.48 -3.00
CA ASP A 277 4.42 29.78 -3.30
C ASP A 277 4.67 29.29 -4.74
N ASP A 278 4.40 30.24 -5.65
CA ASP A 278 4.83 30.26 -7.04
C ASP A 278 6.33 30.59 -7.03
N ASP A 279 7.17 29.61 -7.35
CA ASP A 279 8.46 29.87 -7.98
C ASP A 279 8.58 28.91 -9.16
N GLY A 280 8.56 29.51 -10.35
CA GLY A 280 8.32 28.85 -11.60
C GLY A 280 9.47 27.94 -12.04
N ASP A 281 9.10 26.75 -12.48
CA ASP A 281 9.62 26.24 -13.74
C ASP A 281 8.52 25.39 -14.38
N ARG A 282 7.88 25.94 -15.42
CA ARG A 282 6.90 25.25 -16.23
C ARG A 282 7.63 24.54 -17.35
N ASP A 283 7.70 23.22 -17.28
CA ASP A 283 7.67 22.39 -18.48
C ASP A 283 6.51 21.41 -18.36
N GLY A 284 5.41 21.82 -19.00
CA GLY A 284 4.24 20.99 -19.23
C GLY A 284 4.48 19.97 -20.33
N ASP A 285 3.49 19.08 -20.46
CA ASP A 285 3.36 18.06 -21.50
C ASP A 285 4.32 16.87 -21.46
N ARG A 286 3.85 15.80 -20.81
CA ARG A 286 3.81 14.47 -21.43
C ARG A 286 2.85 13.52 -20.71
N CYS A 287 1.55 13.72 -20.91
CA CYS A 287 0.62 12.59 -20.91
C CYS A 287 0.78 11.87 -22.26
N GLY A 288 1.81 11.02 -22.36
CA GLY A 288 2.18 10.32 -23.59
C GLY A 288 1.97 8.82 -23.45
N ALA A 289 1.04 8.28 -24.24
CA ALA A 289 0.66 6.87 -24.33
C ALA A 289 1.85 5.89 -24.33
N TYR A 290 1.86 4.96 -23.37
CA TYR A 290 2.69 3.76 -23.42
C TYR A 290 2.11 2.80 -24.48
N ARG A 291 2.61 2.87 -25.71
CA ARG A 291 2.48 1.78 -26.69
C ARG A 291 3.65 0.83 -26.53
N GLY A 292 3.35 -0.42 -26.24
CA GLY A 292 4.34 -1.47 -26.06
C GLY A 292 5.18 -1.72 -27.32
N SER A 293 6.48 -1.94 -27.11
CA SER A 293 7.38 -2.53 -28.11
C SER A 293 7.83 -3.90 -27.62
N ARG A 294 7.23 -4.95 -28.21
CA ARG A 294 7.79 -6.30 -28.25
C ARG A 294 9.10 -6.25 -29.04
N ALA A 295 10.22 -6.57 -28.39
CA ALA A 295 11.41 -7.02 -29.10
C ALA A 295 11.37 -8.56 -29.17
N ARG A 296 10.91 -9.08 -30.32
CA ARG A 296 11.37 -10.39 -30.79
C ARG A 296 12.77 -10.17 -31.32
N HIS A 297 13.75 -11.00 -30.98
CA HIS A 297 14.78 -11.44 -31.92
C HIS A 297 15.11 -12.90 -31.57
N ALA A 298 14.89 -13.75 -32.56
CA ALA A 298 15.40 -15.11 -32.62
C ALA A 298 16.77 -15.06 -33.30
N SER A 299 17.73 -15.80 -32.75
CA SER A 299 18.75 -16.63 -33.40
C SER A 299 19.60 -17.26 -32.31
#